data_AF-A0AAW6TT66-F1
#
_entry.id   AF-A0AAW6TT66-F1
#
_cell.length_a   1.000
_cell.length_b   1.000
_cell.length_c   1.000
_cell.angle_alpha   90.00
_cell.angle_beta   90.00
_cell.angle_gamma   90.00
#
_symmetry.space_group_name_H-M   'P 1'
#
loop_
_entity.id
_entity.type
_entity.pdbx_description
1 polymer ?
#
loop_
_entity_poly.entity_id
_entity_poly.type
_entity_poly.pdbx_seq_one_letter_code
_entity_poly.pdbx_strand_id
1 'polypeptide(L)'
;MDPSHAKKYKRSEIEGIVDALLGEGYPDGICVPIDIDVLAQQHPRVDDIVPAELEERFNVAAVLLYKPTCRRFDIFFDENTPRGRTSFSIAHEFAHVVLHGEVCTVCETLDAAIELRTRLQRRYTQMEIDADYFARSILMPRNRVLQDTAQLYEGLFKLYGCDPMLIQTKLCPHMARQYGVSNRAMEIRLELLGLRKAVAEALQHKFSTIDI
;
A
#
# COMPACT_ATOMS: atom_id res chain seq x y z
N MET A 1 6.03 21.37 12.23
CA MET A 1 4.65 21.85 11.93
C MET A 1 3.68 21.16 12.88
N ASP A 2 2.60 21.80 13.36
CA ASP A 2 1.58 21.08 14.14
C ASP A 2 0.82 20.10 13.21
N PRO A 3 0.73 18.79 13.53
CA PRO A 3 0.02 17.83 12.68
C PRO A 3 -1.45 18.20 12.40
N SER A 4 -2.07 19.08 13.20
CA SER A 4 -3.42 19.60 12.94
C SER A 4 -3.54 20.41 11.65
N HIS A 5 -2.41 20.94 11.16
CA HIS A 5 -2.31 21.71 9.92
C HIS A 5 -1.78 20.88 8.75
N ALA A 6 -1.64 19.56 8.90
CA ALA A 6 -1.22 18.69 7.81
C ALA A 6 -2.21 18.78 6.65
N LYS A 7 -1.68 18.82 5.41
CA LYS A 7 -2.50 18.74 4.21
C LYS A 7 -3.29 17.43 4.24
N LYS A 8 -4.59 17.51 3.97
CA LYS A 8 -5.46 16.35 3.74
C LYS A 8 -5.46 16.03 2.26
N TYR A 9 -5.29 14.78 1.90
CA TYR A 9 -5.25 14.37 0.49
C TYR A 9 -6.56 13.70 0.09
N LYS A 10 -7.03 14.02 -1.12
CA LYS A 10 -8.04 13.19 -1.78
C LYS A 10 -7.36 11.92 -2.27
N ARG A 11 -8.11 10.81 -2.30
CA ARG A 11 -7.64 9.53 -2.86
C ARG A 11 -7.07 9.67 -4.28
N SER A 12 -7.71 10.47 -5.13
CA SER A 12 -7.23 10.74 -6.49
C SER A 12 -5.89 11.48 -6.54
N GLU A 13 -5.62 12.35 -5.56
CA GLU A 13 -4.30 13.00 -5.45
C GLU A 13 -3.25 11.98 -5.05
N ILE A 14 -3.57 11.10 -4.11
CA ILE A 14 -2.65 10.02 -3.69
C ILE A 14 -2.35 9.07 -4.85
N GLU A 15 -3.36 8.63 -5.60
CA GLU A 15 -3.14 7.78 -6.79
C GLU A 15 -2.25 8.49 -7.83
N GLY A 16 -2.46 9.79 -8.07
CA GLY A 16 -1.62 10.55 -9.00
C GLY A 16 -0.16 10.66 -8.55
N ILE A 17 0.09 10.81 -7.24
CA ILE A 17 1.44 10.80 -6.67
C ILE A 17 2.07 9.42 -6.81
N VAL A 18 1.31 8.36 -6.52
CA VAL A 18 1.78 6.97 -6.66
C VAL A 18 2.11 6.63 -8.11
N ASP A 19 1.27 7.02 -9.07
CA ASP A 19 1.51 6.81 -10.49
C ASP A 19 2.78 7.52 -10.96
N ALA A 20 3.06 8.74 -10.47
CA ALA A 20 4.30 9.45 -10.77
C ALA A 20 5.53 8.73 -10.20
N LEU A 21 5.50 8.32 -8.92
CA LEU A 21 6.60 7.58 -8.29
C LEU A 21 6.89 6.25 -8.99
N LEU A 22 5.84 5.51 -9.35
CA LEU A 22 5.98 4.24 -10.06
C LEU A 22 6.47 4.45 -11.50
N GLY A 23 6.06 5.52 -12.18
CA GLY A 23 6.56 5.87 -13.50
C GLY A 23 8.06 6.21 -13.51
N GLU A 24 8.53 6.88 -12.46
CA GLU A 24 9.96 7.18 -12.27
C GLU A 24 10.76 5.92 -11.89
N GLY A 25 10.26 5.10 -10.98
CA GLY A 25 10.93 3.89 -10.50
C GLY A 25 10.89 2.70 -11.46
N TYR A 26 9.91 2.65 -12.36
CA TYR A 26 9.67 1.54 -13.30
C TYR A 26 9.40 2.05 -14.74
N PRO A 27 10.39 2.71 -15.39
CA PRO A 27 10.21 3.32 -16.71
C PRO A 27 9.88 2.29 -17.81
N ASP A 28 10.37 1.05 -17.65
CA ASP A 28 10.13 -0.06 -18.59
C ASP A 28 8.86 -0.87 -18.29
N GLY A 29 8.11 -0.45 -17.27
CA GLY A 29 6.87 -1.09 -16.84
C GLY A 29 6.94 -1.68 -15.42
N ILE A 30 5.80 -1.63 -14.75
CA ILE A 30 5.65 -2.05 -13.35
C ILE A 30 5.67 -3.58 -13.25
N CYS A 31 6.63 -4.10 -12.47
CA CYS A 31 6.65 -5.50 -12.05
C CYS A 31 5.98 -5.66 -10.69
N VAL A 32 5.22 -6.73 -10.49
CA VAL A 32 4.62 -7.08 -9.20
C VAL A 32 5.16 -8.44 -8.73
N PRO A 33 5.45 -8.63 -7.42
CA PRO A 33 5.31 -7.66 -6.32
C PRO A 33 6.29 -6.47 -6.44
N ILE A 34 5.89 -5.33 -5.88
CA ILE A 34 6.71 -4.11 -5.85
C ILE A 34 7.80 -4.27 -4.80
N ASP A 35 9.06 -4.11 -5.21
CA ASP A 35 10.19 -4.01 -4.28
C ASP A 35 10.22 -2.61 -3.66
N ILE A 36 9.33 -2.40 -2.68
CA ILE A 36 9.12 -1.09 -2.05
C ILE A 36 10.40 -0.51 -1.43
N ASP A 37 11.29 -1.37 -0.92
CA ASP A 37 12.54 -0.94 -0.30
C ASP A 37 13.42 -0.22 -1.33
N VAL A 38 13.57 -0.81 -2.51
CA VAL A 38 14.33 -0.23 -3.63
C VAL A 38 13.68 1.07 -4.09
N LEU A 39 12.36 1.08 -4.25
CA LEU A 39 11.62 2.26 -4.70
C LEU A 39 11.73 3.42 -3.70
N ALA A 40 11.61 3.14 -2.40
CA ALA A 40 11.71 4.15 -1.36
C ALA A 40 13.16 4.68 -1.24
N GLN A 41 14.19 3.83 -1.36
CA GLN A 41 15.60 4.25 -1.34
C GLN A 41 15.97 5.20 -2.49
N GLN A 42 15.30 5.10 -3.64
CA GLN A 42 15.50 6.02 -4.77
C GLN A 42 14.96 7.43 -4.49
N HIS A 43 14.06 7.60 -3.52
CA HIS A 43 13.45 8.88 -3.24
C HIS A 43 14.44 9.84 -2.56
N PRO A 44 14.56 11.11 -3.01
CA PRO A 44 15.61 12.03 -2.54
C PRO A 44 15.53 12.37 -1.05
N ARG A 45 14.36 12.20 -0.42
CA ARG A 45 14.16 12.42 1.01
C ARG A 45 14.41 11.19 1.89
N VAL A 46 14.59 10.00 1.33
CA VAL A 46 14.88 8.77 2.10
C VAL A 46 16.39 8.56 2.08
N ASP A 47 17.03 8.38 3.23
CA ASP A 47 18.46 8.13 3.36
C ASP A 47 18.76 6.63 3.36
N ASP A 48 18.08 5.89 4.23
CA ASP A 48 18.27 4.45 4.37
C ASP A 48 16.99 3.71 4.79
N ILE A 49 16.97 2.40 4.57
CA ILE A 49 15.92 1.48 5.05
C ILE A 49 16.59 0.41 5.87
N VAL A 50 16.34 0.43 7.18
CA VAL A 50 17.18 -0.24 8.16
C VAL A 50 16.38 -1.31 8.91
N PRO A 51 16.81 -2.59 8.90
CA PRO A 51 16.22 -3.62 9.75
C PRO A 51 16.56 -3.35 11.23
N ALA A 52 15.60 -3.58 12.11
CA ALA A 52 15.78 -3.47 13.56
C ALA A 52 14.81 -4.39 14.32
N GLU A 53 15.10 -4.65 15.60
CA GLU A 53 14.19 -5.34 16.52
C GLU A 53 13.20 -4.34 17.13
N LEU A 54 12.06 -4.11 16.46
CA LEU A 54 11.10 -3.07 16.84
C LEU A 54 9.87 -3.63 17.56
N GLU A 55 9.33 -4.77 17.10
CA GLU A 55 8.06 -5.29 17.61
C GLU A 55 8.23 -5.77 19.07
N GLU A 56 9.33 -6.45 19.39
CA GLU A 56 9.63 -6.93 20.74
C GLU A 56 9.86 -5.77 21.73
N ARG A 57 10.56 -4.72 21.29
CA ARG A 57 11.00 -3.62 22.18
C ARG A 57 9.98 -2.50 22.32
N PHE A 58 9.24 -2.21 21.24
CA PHE A 58 8.41 -1.01 21.14
C PHE A 58 6.99 -1.31 20.63
N ASN A 59 6.67 -2.56 20.28
CA ASN A 59 5.37 -2.97 19.74
C ASN A 59 4.99 -2.18 18.46
N VAL A 60 5.98 -1.94 17.60
CA VAL A 60 5.80 -1.28 16.29
C VAL A 60 6.49 -2.09 15.20
N ALA A 61 5.91 -2.10 13.99
CA ALA A 61 6.46 -2.85 12.85
C ALA A 61 7.40 -2.02 11.96
N ALA A 62 7.29 -0.69 12.03
CA ALA A 62 8.19 0.26 11.39
C ALA A 62 8.07 1.62 12.07
N VAL A 63 9.07 2.47 11.84
CA VAL A 63 9.13 3.84 12.35
C VAL A 63 10.03 4.71 11.47
N LEU A 64 9.65 5.98 11.32
CA LEU A 64 10.38 6.98 10.55
C LEU A 64 11.26 7.86 11.46
N LEU A 65 12.53 8.01 11.11
CA LEU A 65 13.48 8.89 11.79
C LEU A 65 13.95 9.99 10.84
N TYR A 66 13.92 11.25 11.26
CA TYR A 66 14.48 12.37 10.51
C TYR A 66 15.95 12.61 10.87
N LYS A 67 16.79 12.83 9.86
CA LYS A 67 18.20 13.19 9.97
C LYS A 67 18.40 14.67 9.60
N PRO A 68 18.50 15.60 10.58
CA PRO A 68 18.63 17.02 10.30
C PRO A 68 19.88 17.39 9.49
N THR A 69 20.97 16.62 9.65
CA THR A 69 22.27 16.87 9.00
C THR A 69 22.21 16.77 7.48
N CYS A 70 21.48 15.80 6.94
CA CYS A 70 21.28 15.60 5.50
C CYS A 70 19.88 15.95 5.02
N ARG A 71 18.96 16.31 5.93
CA ARG A 71 17.54 16.61 5.65
C ARG A 71 16.80 15.45 4.96
N ARG A 72 17.14 14.22 5.36
CA ARG A 72 16.54 12.98 4.85
C ARG A 72 15.95 12.17 6.01
N PHE A 73 15.32 11.05 5.69
CA PHE A 73 14.68 10.15 6.65
C PHE A 73 15.24 8.74 6.55
N ASP A 74 15.40 8.07 7.69
CA ASP A 74 15.54 6.62 7.74
C ASP A 74 14.18 5.98 7.99
N ILE A 75 13.93 4.87 7.30
CA ILE A 75 12.79 4.01 7.59
C ILE A 75 13.32 2.77 8.30
N PHE A 76 13.04 2.65 9.59
CA PHE A 76 13.33 1.44 10.34
C PHE A 76 12.15 0.47 10.23
N PHE A 77 12.41 -0.82 10.05
CA PHE A 77 11.38 -1.85 10.03
C PHE A 77 11.76 -3.05 10.91
N ASP A 78 10.75 -3.76 11.37
CA ASP A 78 10.95 -4.96 12.19
C ASP A 78 11.42 -6.14 11.32
N GLU A 79 12.62 -6.66 11.60
CA GLU A 79 13.24 -7.71 10.80
C GLU A 79 12.59 -9.09 10.97
N ASN A 80 11.89 -9.31 12.08
CA ASN A 80 11.22 -10.56 12.41
C ASN A 80 9.82 -10.66 11.80
N THR A 81 9.37 -9.58 11.14
CA THR A 81 8.06 -9.50 10.52
C THR A 81 8.02 -10.19 9.15
N PRO A 82 6.96 -10.95 8.81
CA PRO A 82 6.82 -11.56 7.49
C PRO A 82 6.82 -10.52 6.36
N ARG A 83 7.52 -10.83 5.25
CA ARG A 83 7.78 -9.88 4.14
C ARG A 83 6.57 -9.06 3.69
N GLY A 84 5.39 -9.66 3.53
CA GLY A 84 4.19 -8.91 3.11
C GLY A 84 3.73 -7.84 4.12
N ARG A 85 3.92 -8.08 5.42
CA ARG A 85 3.66 -7.10 6.48
C ARG A 85 4.78 -6.07 6.54
N THR A 86 6.03 -6.48 6.35
CA THR A 86 7.20 -5.59 6.24
C THR A 86 7.03 -4.60 5.09
N SER A 87 6.70 -5.07 3.88
CA SER A 87 6.49 -4.21 2.71
C SER A 87 5.37 -3.20 2.93
N PHE A 88 4.28 -3.60 3.60
CA PHE A 88 3.22 -2.66 3.97
C PHE A 88 3.70 -1.60 4.95
N SER A 89 4.44 -2.01 5.99
CA SER A 89 4.97 -1.10 7.00
C SER A 89 5.97 -0.10 6.40
N ILE A 90 6.87 -0.55 5.53
CA ILE A 90 7.80 0.33 4.80
C ILE A 90 7.03 1.29 3.88
N ALA A 91 6.05 0.79 3.13
CA ALA A 91 5.22 1.62 2.26
C ALA A 91 4.42 2.68 3.06
N HIS A 92 3.99 2.36 4.28
CA HIS A 92 3.29 3.27 5.17
C HIS A 92 4.20 4.39 5.67
N GLU A 93 5.39 4.07 6.17
CA GLU A 93 6.36 5.10 6.59
C GLU A 93 6.85 5.94 5.39
N PHE A 94 7.04 5.31 4.22
CA PHE A 94 7.37 6.03 3.00
C PHE A 94 6.26 7.02 2.60
N ALA A 95 4.99 6.68 2.81
CA ALA A 95 3.89 7.60 2.60
C ALA A 95 3.98 8.84 3.49
N HIS A 96 4.41 8.69 4.75
CA HIS A 96 4.64 9.84 5.63
C HIS A 96 5.73 10.75 5.11
N VAL A 97 6.82 10.21 4.54
CA VAL A 97 7.87 11.02 3.89
C VAL A 97 7.31 11.81 2.72
N VAL A 98 6.56 11.15 1.85
CA VAL A 98 6.05 11.74 0.59
C VAL A 98 4.93 12.74 0.86
N LEU A 99 3.93 12.38 1.67
CA LEU A 99 2.72 13.18 1.87
C LEU A 99 2.85 14.20 3.01
N HIS A 100 3.66 13.88 4.02
CA HIS A 100 3.66 14.59 5.30
C HIS A 100 5.06 14.91 5.85
N GLY A 101 6.10 14.89 5.01
CA GLY A 101 7.49 15.02 5.45
C GLY A 101 7.77 16.23 6.35
N GLU A 102 7.12 17.38 6.10
CA GLU A 102 7.28 18.60 6.92
C GLU A 102 6.76 18.48 8.36
N VAL A 103 5.81 17.56 8.60
CA VAL A 103 5.31 17.25 9.95
C VAL A 103 6.26 16.29 10.63
N CYS A 104 6.85 15.36 9.88
CA CYS A 104 7.71 14.29 10.40
C CYS A 104 9.15 14.74 10.70
N THR A 105 9.56 15.96 10.34
CA THR A 105 10.92 16.47 10.64
C THR A 105 11.23 16.62 12.13
N VAL A 106 10.26 16.40 13.03
CA VAL A 106 10.46 16.47 14.49
C VAL A 106 10.94 15.15 15.09
N CYS A 107 11.02 14.08 14.29
CA CYS A 107 11.37 12.72 14.74
C CYS A 107 12.87 12.43 14.69
N GLU A 108 13.68 13.17 15.45
CA GLU A 108 15.15 13.00 15.42
C GLU A 108 15.67 11.81 16.24
N THR A 109 14.85 11.29 17.16
CA THR A 109 15.18 10.13 17.99
C THR A 109 14.09 9.07 17.91
N LEU A 110 14.45 7.82 18.21
CA LEU A 110 13.50 6.70 18.19
C LEU A 110 12.34 6.91 19.16
N ASP A 111 12.60 7.40 20.37
CA ASP A 111 11.57 7.71 21.35
C ASP A 111 10.62 8.83 20.86
N ALA A 112 11.18 9.88 20.25
CA ALA A 112 10.38 10.97 19.67
C ALA A 112 9.51 10.47 18.50
N ALA A 113 10.03 9.55 17.69
CA ALA A 113 9.29 8.94 16.60
C ALA A 113 8.15 8.04 17.11
N ILE A 114 8.38 7.24 18.16
CA ILE A 114 7.35 6.41 18.80
C ILE A 114 6.27 7.30 19.46
N GLU A 115 6.66 8.37 20.14
CA GLU A 115 5.72 9.32 20.74
C GLU A 115 4.86 9.99 19.66
N LEU A 116 5.48 10.48 18.57
CA LEU A 116 4.74 11.10 17.48
C LEU A 116 3.76 10.11 16.86
N ARG A 117 4.17 8.88 16.57
CA ARG A 117 3.29 7.83 16.03
C ARG A 117 2.09 7.58 16.94
N THR A 118 2.31 7.45 18.24
CA THR A 118 1.23 7.30 19.23
C THR A 118 0.27 8.49 19.21
N ARG A 119 0.79 9.70 19.04
CA ARG A 119 -0.03 10.92 18.90
C ARG A 119 -0.80 10.96 17.59
N LEU A 120 -0.18 10.58 16.46
CA LEU A 120 -0.81 10.53 15.15
C LEU A 120 -1.98 9.55 15.14
N GLN A 121 -1.78 8.34 15.65
CA GLN A 121 -2.83 7.32 15.77
C GLN A 121 -4.02 7.78 16.62
N ARG A 122 -3.78 8.54 17.69
CA ARG A 122 -4.84 8.98 18.60
C ARG A 122 -5.56 10.26 18.17
N ARG A 123 -4.86 11.20 17.53
CA ARG A 123 -5.37 12.57 17.29
C ARG A 123 -5.43 12.98 15.84
N TYR A 124 -4.69 12.32 14.95
CA TYR A 124 -4.50 12.75 13.57
C TYR A 124 -4.76 11.60 12.60
N THR A 125 -5.95 11.02 12.73
CA THR A 125 -6.41 9.86 11.95
C THR A 125 -6.32 10.06 10.44
N GLN A 126 -6.43 11.30 9.94
CA GLN A 126 -6.36 11.54 8.50
C GLN A 126 -4.97 11.26 7.91
N MET A 127 -3.88 11.63 8.60
CA MET A 127 -2.53 11.34 8.10
C MET A 127 -2.27 9.84 8.03
N GLU A 128 -2.70 9.11 9.07
CA GLU A 128 -2.63 7.66 9.08
C GLU A 128 -3.48 7.06 7.95
N ILE A 129 -4.71 7.54 7.75
CA ILE A 129 -5.60 7.09 6.65
C ILE A 129 -4.98 7.34 5.27
N ASP A 130 -4.37 8.51 5.07
CA ASP A 130 -3.71 8.89 3.83
C ASP A 130 -2.49 7.98 3.58
N ALA A 131 -1.67 7.75 4.61
CA ALA A 131 -0.53 6.83 4.56
C ALA A 131 -0.95 5.38 4.27
N ASP A 132 -2.00 4.92 4.93
CA ASP A 132 -2.60 3.61 4.72
C ASP A 132 -3.14 3.44 3.29
N TYR A 133 -3.76 4.46 2.74
CA TYR A 133 -4.27 4.45 1.37
C TYR A 133 -3.12 4.47 0.37
N PHE A 134 -2.10 5.30 0.60
CA PHE A 134 -0.87 5.33 -0.21
C PHE A 134 -0.18 3.97 -0.22
N ALA A 135 0.04 3.35 0.94
CA ALA A 135 0.71 2.05 1.06
C ALA A 135 0.00 0.96 0.26
N ARG A 136 -1.34 0.91 0.32
CA ARG A 136 -2.13 0.00 -0.52
C ARG A 136 -2.00 0.32 -2.01
N SER A 137 -1.96 1.60 -2.35
CA SER A 137 -1.94 2.03 -3.75
C SER A 137 -0.60 1.79 -4.42
N ILE A 138 0.51 2.03 -3.72
CA ILE A 138 1.85 1.80 -4.25
C ILE A 138 2.19 0.31 -4.36
N LEU A 139 1.78 -0.51 -3.39
CA LEU A 139 1.98 -1.96 -3.44
C LEU A 139 1.04 -2.67 -4.41
N MET A 140 -0.15 -2.11 -4.65
CA MET A 140 -1.16 -2.64 -5.57
C MET A 140 -1.63 -1.54 -6.54
N PRO A 141 -0.81 -1.19 -7.56
CA PRO A 141 -1.06 -0.06 -8.44
C PRO A 141 -2.36 -0.21 -9.20
N ARG A 142 -3.17 0.86 -9.25
CA ARG A 142 -4.54 0.82 -9.78
C ARG A 142 -4.61 0.21 -11.18
N ASN A 143 -3.79 0.68 -12.10
CA ASN A 143 -3.83 0.23 -13.50
C ASN A 143 -3.44 -1.25 -13.63
N ARG A 144 -2.45 -1.71 -12.87
CA ARG A 144 -2.05 -3.12 -12.82
C ARG A 144 -3.14 -4.00 -12.23
N VAL A 145 -3.74 -3.60 -11.11
CA VAL A 145 -4.81 -4.37 -10.45
C VAL A 145 -6.02 -4.51 -11.36
N LEU A 146 -6.43 -3.43 -12.05
CA LEU A 146 -7.53 -3.46 -13.03
C LEU A 146 -7.24 -4.46 -14.16
N GLN A 147 -6.05 -4.36 -14.76
CA GLN A 147 -5.63 -5.22 -15.87
C GLN A 147 -5.55 -6.69 -15.46
N ASP A 148 -4.84 -6.98 -14.37
CA ASP A 148 -4.61 -8.34 -13.88
C ASP A 148 -5.93 -8.98 -13.41
N THR A 149 -6.83 -8.20 -12.81
CA THR A 149 -8.17 -8.68 -12.42
C THR A 149 -8.99 -9.09 -13.65
N ALA A 150 -8.98 -8.29 -14.72
CA ALA A 150 -9.70 -8.62 -15.94
C ALA A 150 -9.15 -9.89 -16.60
N GLN A 151 -7.82 -10.00 -16.73
CA GLN A 151 -7.16 -11.17 -17.30
C GLN A 151 -7.43 -12.44 -16.49
N LEU A 152 -7.31 -12.34 -15.16
CA LEU A 152 -7.58 -13.46 -14.27
C LEU A 152 -9.06 -13.87 -14.31
N TYR A 153 -9.98 -12.91 -14.32
CA TYR A 153 -11.40 -13.17 -14.46
C TYR A 153 -11.71 -13.96 -15.74
N GLU A 154 -11.17 -13.53 -16.89
CA GLU A 154 -11.33 -14.25 -18.15
C GLU A 154 -10.76 -15.68 -18.09
N GLY A 155 -9.59 -15.86 -17.47
CA GLY A 155 -8.99 -17.18 -17.28
C GLY A 155 -9.84 -18.10 -16.40
N LEU A 156 -10.30 -17.59 -15.26
CA LEU A 156 -11.18 -18.33 -14.35
C LEU A 156 -12.52 -18.67 -15.01
N PHE A 157 -13.08 -17.75 -15.79
CA PHE A 157 -14.31 -17.97 -16.55
C PHE A 157 -14.14 -19.11 -17.57
N LYS A 158 -13.01 -19.16 -18.29
CA LYS A 158 -12.74 -20.26 -19.24
C LYS A 158 -12.61 -21.62 -18.54
N LEU A 159 -12.10 -21.64 -17.31
CA LEU A 159 -11.86 -22.88 -16.56
C LEU A 159 -13.11 -23.38 -15.81
N TYR A 160 -13.90 -22.47 -15.24
CA TYR A 160 -14.98 -22.78 -14.32
C TYR A 160 -16.36 -22.33 -14.83
N GLY A 161 -16.44 -21.78 -16.04
CA GLY A 161 -17.68 -21.24 -16.61
C GLY A 161 -18.19 -20.03 -15.83
N CYS A 162 -19.50 -19.96 -15.64
CA CYS A 162 -20.15 -18.86 -14.91
C CYS A 162 -20.27 -19.09 -13.40
N ASP A 163 -19.62 -20.11 -12.79
CA ASP A 163 -19.76 -20.38 -11.35
C ASP A 163 -19.26 -19.19 -10.51
N PRO A 164 -20.17 -18.39 -9.91
CA PRO A 164 -19.77 -17.17 -9.21
C PRO A 164 -18.98 -17.47 -7.93
N MET A 165 -19.30 -18.58 -7.27
CA MET A 165 -18.67 -18.97 -6.02
C MET A 165 -17.22 -19.36 -6.28
N LEU A 166 -16.96 -20.18 -7.32
CA LEU A 166 -15.60 -20.56 -7.68
C LEU A 166 -14.78 -19.35 -8.15
N ILE A 167 -15.34 -18.49 -8.99
CA ILE A 167 -14.61 -17.30 -9.48
C ILE A 167 -14.25 -16.37 -8.32
N GLN A 168 -15.21 -16.06 -7.44
CA GLN A 168 -14.97 -15.17 -6.29
C GLN A 168 -13.97 -15.77 -5.29
N THR A 169 -14.06 -17.06 -5.00
CA THR A 169 -13.15 -17.73 -4.04
C THR A 169 -11.73 -17.90 -4.56
N LYS A 170 -11.51 -17.87 -5.88
CA LYS A 170 -10.18 -18.02 -6.49
C LYS A 170 -9.51 -16.70 -6.84
N LEU A 171 -10.29 -15.67 -7.20
CA LEU A 171 -9.77 -14.39 -7.68
C LEU A 171 -8.89 -13.69 -6.64
N CYS A 172 -9.42 -13.43 -5.44
CA CYS A 172 -8.69 -12.69 -4.43
C CYS A 172 -7.42 -13.42 -3.96
N PRO A 173 -7.46 -14.73 -3.60
CA PRO A 173 -6.24 -15.43 -3.19
C PRO A 173 -5.17 -15.51 -4.27
N HIS A 174 -5.57 -15.57 -5.54
CA HIS A 174 -4.61 -15.54 -6.65
C HIS A 174 -3.94 -14.18 -6.78
N MET A 175 -4.73 -13.10 -6.82
CA MET A 175 -4.21 -11.74 -6.86
C MET A 175 -3.31 -11.44 -5.65
N ALA A 176 -3.72 -11.84 -4.43
CA ALA A 176 -2.93 -11.62 -3.22
C ALA A 176 -1.53 -12.27 -3.31
N ARG A 177 -1.46 -13.51 -3.82
CA ARG A 177 -0.17 -14.19 -4.05
C ARG A 177 0.67 -13.49 -5.11
N GLN A 178 0.07 -13.08 -6.23
CA GLN A 178 0.76 -12.37 -7.31
C GLN A 178 1.39 -11.05 -6.83
N TYR A 179 0.70 -10.33 -5.95
CA TYR A 179 1.15 -9.04 -5.41
C TYR A 179 1.97 -9.17 -4.13
N GLY A 180 2.18 -10.39 -3.60
CA GLY A 180 2.94 -10.60 -2.36
C GLY A 180 2.28 -10.01 -1.10
N VAL A 181 0.95 -9.84 -1.11
CA VAL A 181 0.18 -9.25 0.00
C VAL A 181 -0.75 -10.26 0.67
N SER A 182 -1.34 -9.89 1.81
CA SER A 182 -2.37 -10.72 2.45
C SER A 182 -3.68 -10.69 1.66
N ASN A 183 -4.48 -11.76 1.77
CA ASN A 183 -5.83 -11.82 1.18
C ASN A 183 -6.69 -10.63 1.62
N ARG A 184 -6.57 -10.22 2.89
CA ARG A 184 -7.34 -9.09 3.42
C ARG A 184 -6.92 -7.75 2.79
N ALA A 185 -5.61 -7.54 2.58
CA ALA A 185 -5.12 -6.33 1.92
C ALA A 185 -5.62 -6.25 0.46
N MET A 186 -5.55 -7.37 -0.27
CA MET A 186 -6.07 -7.46 -1.64
C MET A 186 -7.59 -7.25 -1.69
N GLU A 187 -8.36 -7.86 -0.79
CA GLU A 187 -9.81 -7.64 -0.68
C GLU A 187 -10.15 -6.15 -0.54
N ILE A 188 -9.48 -5.46 0.38
CA ILE A 188 -9.69 -4.04 0.63
C ILE A 188 -9.37 -3.25 -0.65
N ARG A 189 -8.26 -3.56 -1.34
CA ARG A 189 -7.90 -2.86 -2.58
C ARG A 189 -8.93 -3.09 -3.68
N LEU A 190 -9.37 -4.33 -3.90
CA LEU A 190 -10.40 -4.65 -4.89
C LEU A 190 -11.73 -3.95 -4.58
N GLU A 191 -12.08 -3.81 -3.30
CA GLU A 191 -13.28 -3.07 -2.86
C GLU A 191 -13.13 -1.56 -3.11
N LEU A 192 -12.00 -0.97 -2.72
CA LEU A 192 -11.71 0.46 -2.94
C LEU A 192 -11.73 0.85 -4.42
N LEU A 193 -11.34 -0.08 -5.30
CA LEU A 193 -11.36 0.10 -6.76
C LEU A 193 -12.71 -0.27 -7.40
N GLY A 194 -13.70 -0.72 -6.61
CA GLY A 194 -15.02 -1.13 -7.11
C GLY A 194 -15.01 -2.45 -7.89
N LEU A 195 -13.89 -3.17 -7.91
CA LEU A 195 -13.69 -4.38 -8.72
C LEU A 195 -14.48 -5.58 -8.20
N ARG A 196 -14.68 -5.70 -6.88
CA ARG A 196 -15.55 -6.78 -6.34
C ARG A 196 -16.97 -6.69 -6.87
N LYS A 197 -17.52 -5.46 -6.90
CA LYS A 197 -18.85 -5.18 -7.42
C LYS A 197 -18.89 -5.44 -8.93
N ALA A 198 -17.90 -4.94 -9.67
CA ALA A 198 -17.83 -5.13 -11.13
C ALA A 198 -17.78 -6.62 -11.53
N VAL A 199 -16.98 -7.43 -10.82
CA VAL A 199 -16.92 -8.88 -11.06
C VAL A 199 -18.25 -9.56 -10.74
N ALA A 200 -18.90 -9.19 -9.62
CA ALA A 200 -20.21 -9.75 -9.26
C ALA A 200 -21.29 -9.42 -10.30
N GLU A 201 -21.33 -8.17 -10.78
CA GLU A 201 -22.26 -7.71 -11.83
C GLU A 201 -21.99 -8.43 -13.17
N ALA A 202 -20.73 -8.59 -13.56
CA ALA A 202 -20.34 -9.30 -14.78
C ALA A 202 -20.79 -10.77 -14.77
N LEU A 203 -20.75 -11.42 -13.60
CA LEU A 203 -21.26 -12.77 -13.43
C LEU A 203 -22.78 -12.82 -13.56
N GLN A 204 -23.51 -11.90 -12.92
CA GLN A 204 -24.97 -11.85 -12.95
C GLN A 204 -25.53 -11.58 -14.36
N HIS A 205 -24.99 -10.60 -15.09
CA HIS A 205 -25.48 -10.27 -16.44
C HIS A 205 -25.30 -11.41 -17.44
N LYS A 206 -24.32 -12.29 -17.24
CA LYS A 206 -24.14 -13.49 -18.06
C LYS A 206 -25.08 -14.64 -17.69
N PHE A 207 -25.64 -14.68 -16.48
CA PHE A 207 -26.76 -15.58 -16.17
C PHE A 207 -28.04 -15.14 -16.89
N SER A 208 -28.29 -13.83 -16.98
CA SER A 208 -29.50 -13.29 -17.64
C SER A 208 -29.48 -13.41 -19.17
N THR A 209 -28.36 -13.78 -19.78
CA THR A 209 -28.24 -14.00 -21.24
C THR A 209 -28.16 -15.49 -21.60
N ILE A 210 -28.18 -16.38 -20.61
CA ILE A 210 -28.40 -17.82 -20.79
C ILE A 210 -29.87 -18.06 -20.44
N ASP A 211 -30.78 -17.53 -21.26
CA ASP A 211 -32.15 -18.03 -21.27
C ASP A 211 -32.12 -19.40 -21.97
N ILE A 212 -32.51 -20.43 -21.22
CA ILE A 212 -32.73 -21.82 -21.67
C ILE A 212 -34.04 -21.87 -22.46
#